data_AF-V4N2G9-F1
#
_entry.id   AF-V4N2G9-F1
#
_cell.length_a   1.000
_cell.length_b   1.000
_cell.length_c   1.000
_cell.angle_alpha   90.00
_cell.angle_beta   90.00
_cell.angle_gamma   90.00
#
_symmetry.space_group_name_H-M   'P 1'
#
loop_
_entity.id
_entity.type
_entity.pdbx_description
1 polymer ?
#
loop_
_entity_poly.entity_id
_entity_poly.type
_entity_poly.pdbx_seq_one_letter_code
_entity_poly.pdbx_strand_id
1 'polypeptide(L)'
;MFGSLAAAVSFAPVAAMAQSMSPKLIREAEYGTVREVEGEKLMIAVARDGCPAAWQPAGGGPCFETLKSKLTANPIRVLGLYTAPEPRQRIAGRYGSDFSLFTARIENGALVAQRLDLPTSDVTVPRNCYRLNGEGVGYVIAAENGVNVAYESQIASCDGGPETAQGPYYPEGEPILPGSAGVHHRTEELQVSGSVRYLAVTGTTCDKAYQLRKTWCAQPAITYLQNAPGEKEVDLIAARMPVKTGDVLSEKQVDQWVLKRKGRDGFKADSRWIDKSFLSGPSGCWATQSIGWYVSEQKTGQPGDGQYITERAHHICGAPLAPVPVTIFEAYGRELEVVDCAERRGDWRKNESGCPDRLLEVLQRMKVRDATIVVLNEHGRVGDYLHTGGYVSYDVAQVRIGKEGGLDIDVAYSYAPGVYMSNCSPMTDGPSESRGFVLVRSLGVTRAREYQWMACPVY
;
A
#
# COMPACT_ATOMS: atom_id res chain seq x y z
N MET A 1 44.15 -30.81 18.95
CA MET A 1 43.23 -31.03 17.82
C MET A 1 41.82 -30.82 18.33
N PHE A 2 41.28 -29.62 18.15
CA PHE A 2 39.91 -29.29 18.56
C PHE A 2 38.98 -29.67 17.40
N GLY A 3 38.17 -30.71 17.61
CA GLY A 3 37.13 -31.12 16.68
C GLY A 3 35.91 -30.22 16.86
N SER A 4 35.65 -29.36 15.87
CA SER A 4 34.43 -28.57 15.79
C SER A 4 33.24 -29.49 15.52
N LEU A 5 32.34 -29.61 16.50
CA LEU A 5 30.99 -30.13 16.28
C LEU A 5 30.20 -29.09 15.46
N ALA A 6 29.96 -29.40 14.19
CA ALA A 6 28.99 -28.69 13.39
C ALA A 6 27.59 -29.00 13.95
N ALA A 7 26.92 -27.99 14.52
CA ALA A 7 25.51 -28.04 14.83
C ALA A 7 24.73 -28.11 13.51
N ALA A 8 24.35 -29.31 13.10
CA ALA A 8 23.37 -29.50 12.04
C ALA A 8 22.02 -28.96 12.54
N VAL A 9 21.68 -27.74 12.12
CA VAL A 9 20.30 -27.22 12.22
C VAL A 9 19.44 -28.14 11.37
N SER A 10 18.81 -29.10 12.04
CA SER A 10 17.89 -30.04 11.43
C SER A 10 16.63 -29.24 11.10
N PHE A 11 16.50 -28.80 9.84
CA PHE A 11 15.19 -28.48 9.30
C PHE A 11 14.31 -29.70 9.52
N ALA A 12 13.30 -29.56 10.38
CA ALA A 12 12.32 -30.62 10.60
C ALA A 12 11.71 -31.00 9.24
N PRO A 13 11.56 -32.30 8.93
CA PRO A 13 11.07 -32.71 7.64
C PRO A 13 9.63 -32.23 7.49
N VAL A 14 9.39 -31.48 6.42
CA VAL A 14 8.08 -31.24 5.81
C VAL A 14 7.60 -32.59 5.28
N ALA A 15 7.24 -33.51 6.17
CA ALA A 15 6.77 -34.84 5.83
C ALA A 15 5.26 -34.89 6.01
N ALA A 16 4.59 -35.31 4.94
CA ALA A 16 3.15 -35.48 4.77
C ALA A 16 2.32 -34.20 4.71
N MET A 17 2.45 -33.47 3.59
CA MET A 17 1.37 -33.23 2.62
C MET A 17 1.93 -32.35 1.50
N ALA A 18 2.21 -32.93 0.34
CA ALA A 18 2.60 -32.16 -0.83
C ALA A 18 2.14 -32.87 -2.12
N GLN A 19 0.83 -32.90 -2.35
CA GLN A 19 0.35 -32.90 -3.73
C GLN A 19 0.08 -31.45 -4.08
N SER A 20 1.12 -30.75 -4.57
CA SER A 20 0.94 -29.44 -5.19
C SER A 20 0.04 -29.64 -6.40
N MET A 21 -1.15 -29.05 -6.39
CA MET A 21 -2.00 -29.07 -7.57
C MET A 21 -1.42 -28.10 -8.60
N SER A 22 -1.23 -28.57 -9.83
CA SER A 22 -0.85 -27.68 -10.93
C SER A 22 -1.89 -26.57 -11.07
N PRO A 23 -1.48 -25.30 -11.28
CA PRO A 23 -2.40 -24.20 -11.52
C PRO A 23 -3.37 -24.55 -12.66
N LYS A 24 -4.65 -24.19 -12.50
CA LYS A 24 -5.66 -24.40 -13.54
C LYS A 24 -5.77 -23.13 -14.38
N LEU A 25 -5.57 -23.26 -15.68
CA LEU A 25 -5.83 -22.19 -16.65
C LEU A 25 -7.32 -21.83 -16.64
N ILE A 26 -7.62 -20.55 -16.43
CA ILE A 26 -8.97 -19.98 -16.47
C ILE A 26 -9.19 -19.28 -17.80
N ARG A 27 -8.20 -18.50 -18.26
CA ARG A 27 -8.24 -17.77 -19.52
C ARG A 27 -6.93 -17.94 -20.27
N GLU A 28 -7.03 -18.19 -21.57
CA GLU A 28 -5.88 -18.25 -22.46
C GLU A 28 -5.18 -16.90 -22.55
N ALA A 29 -3.92 -16.99 -22.93
CA ALA A 29 -3.07 -15.91 -23.35
C ALA A 29 -3.67 -14.96 -24.42
N GLU A 30 -3.60 -13.66 -24.18
CA GLU A 30 -3.89 -12.62 -25.19
C GLU A 30 -2.59 -11.84 -25.53
N TYR A 31 -2.34 -11.59 -26.82
CA TYR A 31 -1.14 -10.89 -27.27
C TYR A 31 -1.37 -9.38 -27.35
N GLY A 32 -0.47 -8.60 -26.74
CA GLY A 32 -0.56 -7.16 -26.75
C GLY A 32 0.26 -6.47 -27.84
N THR A 33 -0.20 -5.29 -28.25
CA THR A 33 0.54 -4.34 -29.10
C THR A 33 1.18 -3.26 -28.24
N VAL A 34 2.48 -3.01 -28.43
CA VAL A 34 3.15 -1.87 -27.78
C VAL A 34 2.73 -0.59 -28.51
N ARG A 35 2.25 0.39 -27.75
CA ARG A 35 1.91 1.73 -28.25
C ARG A 35 2.40 2.80 -27.29
N GLU A 36 2.76 3.94 -27.86
CA GLU A 36 2.97 5.17 -27.12
C GLU A 36 1.59 5.81 -26.89
N VAL A 37 1.23 5.99 -25.62
CA VAL A 37 -0.01 6.67 -25.22
C VAL A 37 0.33 8.11 -24.91
N GLU A 38 -0.26 9.03 -25.69
CA GLU A 38 -0.07 10.46 -25.52
C GLU A 38 -1.05 11.02 -24.47
N GLY A 39 -0.56 11.96 -23.65
CA GLY A 39 -1.32 12.70 -22.65
C GLY A 39 -1.48 14.18 -23.03
N GLU A 40 -1.40 15.08 -22.05
CA GLU A 40 -1.57 16.51 -22.31
C GLU A 40 -0.42 17.06 -23.17
N LYS A 41 -0.76 18.05 -23.99
CA LYS A 41 0.21 18.90 -24.68
C LYS A 41 0.68 20.01 -23.76
N LEU A 42 1.98 20.05 -23.50
CA LEU A 42 2.65 21.06 -22.71
C LEU A 42 3.44 22.03 -23.58
N MET A 43 3.41 23.30 -23.18
CA MET A 43 4.36 24.29 -23.68
C MET A 43 5.74 24.03 -23.06
N ILE A 44 6.80 24.43 -23.76
CA ILE A 44 8.19 24.23 -23.31
C ILE A 44 8.84 25.57 -22.98
N ALA A 45 9.43 25.65 -21.78
CA ALA A 45 10.39 26.68 -21.41
C ALA A 45 11.79 26.03 -21.34
N VAL A 46 12.81 26.66 -21.91
CA VAL A 46 14.18 26.10 -21.97
C VAL A 46 15.15 27.07 -21.33
N ALA A 47 16.07 26.58 -20.49
CA ALA A 47 17.16 27.40 -19.97
C ALA A 47 18.06 27.89 -21.11
N ARG A 48 18.38 29.19 -21.09
CA ARG A 48 19.29 29.80 -22.07
C ARG A 48 20.01 30.99 -21.45
N ASP A 49 21.21 31.24 -21.97
CA ASP A 49 21.99 32.41 -21.61
C ASP A 49 21.27 33.71 -22.00
N GLY A 50 21.39 34.73 -21.16
CA GLY A 50 20.79 36.04 -21.41
C GLY A 50 19.28 36.11 -21.25
N CYS A 51 18.62 35.09 -20.66
CA CYS A 51 17.21 35.19 -20.33
C CYS A 51 16.96 36.33 -19.31
N PRO A 52 16.02 37.26 -19.57
CA PRO A 52 15.71 38.31 -18.60
C PRO A 52 15.17 37.71 -17.30
N ALA A 53 15.64 38.20 -16.15
CA ALA A 53 15.22 37.71 -14.83
C ALA A 53 13.68 37.78 -14.62
N ALA A 54 13.00 38.74 -15.25
CA ALA A 54 11.54 38.87 -15.23
C ALA A 54 10.79 37.70 -15.90
N TRP A 55 11.50 36.88 -16.69
CA TRP A 55 10.96 35.71 -17.41
C TRP A 55 11.57 34.39 -16.90
N GLN A 56 12.16 34.40 -15.71
CA GLN A 56 12.65 33.22 -15.02
C GLN A 56 11.85 32.96 -13.74
N PRO A 57 11.72 31.69 -13.30
CA PRO A 57 11.19 31.37 -11.98
C PRO A 57 12.03 31.99 -10.86
N ALA A 58 11.42 32.15 -9.68
CA ALA A 58 12.14 32.55 -8.48
C ALA A 58 13.24 31.52 -8.17
N GLY A 59 14.50 31.96 -8.07
CA GLY A 59 15.66 31.08 -7.90
C GLY A 59 16.38 30.67 -9.19
N GLY A 60 15.94 31.18 -10.36
CA GLY A 60 16.53 30.87 -11.66
C GLY A 60 15.96 29.61 -12.32
N GLY A 61 16.38 29.33 -13.56
CA GLY A 61 15.96 28.13 -14.29
C GLY A 61 15.52 28.39 -15.74
N PRO A 62 14.55 27.62 -16.26
CA PRO A 62 14.09 27.72 -17.65
C PRO A 62 13.55 29.11 -18.02
N CYS A 63 13.76 29.52 -19.27
CA CYS A 63 13.33 30.83 -19.77
C CYS A 63 11.91 30.75 -20.34
N PHE A 64 10.97 31.55 -19.80
CA PHE A 64 9.57 31.61 -20.22
C PHE A 64 9.31 32.73 -21.23
N GLU A 65 10.34 33.46 -21.67
CA GLU A 65 10.19 34.63 -22.54
C GLU A 65 9.49 34.28 -23.88
N THR A 66 9.78 33.10 -24.44
CA THR A 66 9.14 32.59 -25.66
C THR A 66 7.66 32.27 -25.48
N LEU A 67 7.20 32.12 -24.24
CA LEU A 67 5.81 31.83 -23.87
C LEU A 67 5.01 33.08 -23.52
N LYS A 68 5.63 34.28 -23.53
CA LYS A 68 4.99 35.55 -23.12
C LYS A 68 3.64 35.81 -23.79
N SER A 69 3.51 35.49 -25.08
CA SER A 69 2.27 35.70 -25.85
C SER A 69 1.18 34.65 -25.59
N LYS A 70 1.52 33.57 -24.88
CA LYS A 70 0.63 32.43 -24.59
C LYS A 70 0.17 32.41 -23.13
N LEU A 71 0.95 33.00 -22.23
CA LEU A 71 0.61 33.07 -20.81
C LEU A 71 -0.52 34.09 -20.58
N THR A 72 -1.50 33.69 -19.78
CA THR A 72 -2.65 34.52 -19.39
C THR A 72 -2.76 34.56 -17.87
N ALA A 73 -3.82 35.18 -17.32
CA ALA A 73 -4.11 35.12 -15.88
C ALA A 73 -4.42 33.68 -15.40
N ASN A 74 -4.89 32.80 -16.30
CA ASN A 74 -5.17 31.42 -15.97
C ASN A 74 -3.85 30.61 -15.96
N PRO A 75 -3.60 29.83 -14.89
CA PRO A 75 -2.43 28.97 -14.80
C PRO A 75 -2.46 27.87 -15.86
N ILE A 76 -1.33 27.69 -16.53
CA ILE A 76 -1.08 26.56 -17.43
C ILE A 76 0.11 25.74 -16.95
N ARG A 77 0.14 24.45 -17.31
CA ARG A 77 1.27 23.57 -17.04
C ARG A 77 2.32 23.72 -18.16
N VAL A 78 3.58 23.87 -17.76
CA VAL A 78 4.71 24.10 -18.66
C VAL A 78 5.83 23.13 -18.31
N LEU A 79 6.38 22.47 -19.33
CA LEU A 79 7.59 21.68 -19.20
C LEU A 79 8.81 22.60 -19.22
N GLY A 80 9.51 22.67 -18.10
CA GLY A 80 10.79 23.37 -17.98
C GLY A 80 11.96 22.43 -18.23
N LEU A 81 12.80 22.77 -19.20
CA LEU A 81 14.01 22.03 -19.56
C LEU A 81 15.27 22.84 -19.23
N TYR A 82 16.28 22.18 -18.69
CA TYR A 82 17.57 22.82 -18.37
C TYR A 82 18.59 22.74 -19.51
N THR A 83 18.29 21.94 -20.54
CA THR A 83 19.06 21.83 -21.77
C THR A 83 18.11 21.91 -22.96
N ALA A 84 18.56 22.49 -24.07
CA ALA A 84 17.76 22.55 -25.29
C ALA A 84 17.47 21.14 -25.84
N PRO A 85 16.20 20.81 -26.12
CA PRO A 85 15.86 19.49 -26.65
C PRO A 85 16.16 19.38 -28.14
N GLU A 86 16.44 18.16 -28.59
CA GLU A 86 16.46 17.80 -30.01
C GLU A 86 15.04 17.51 -30.54
N PRO A 87 14.76 17.73 -31.83
CA PRO A 87 13.48 17.35 -32.42
C PRO A 87 13.20 15.85 -32.26
N ARG A 88 11.98 15.49 -31.85
CA ARG A 88 11.55 14.11 -31.55
C ARG A 88 12.28 13.43 -30.40
N GLN A 89 13.07 14.17 -29.63
CA GLN A 89 13.65 13.65 -28.41
C GLN A 89 12.54 13.30 -27.42
N ARG A 90 12.65 12.15 -26.76
CA ARG A 90 11.86 11.85 -25.57
C ARG A 90 12.65 12.26 -24.34
N ILE A 91 12.09 13.18 -23.56
CA ILE A 91 12.65 13.58 -22.27
C ILE A 91 12.09 12.66 -21.20
N ALA A 92 12.93 11.75 -20.71
CA ALA A 92 12.69 10.93 -19.54
C ALA A 92 13.99 10.95 -18.71
N GLY A 93 13.92 11.38 -17.46
CA GLY A 93 15.10 11.69 -16.65
C GLY A 93 14.74 12.00 -15.21
N ARG A 94 15.71 12.51 -14.43
CA ARG A 94 15.50 12.86 -13.03
C ARG A 94 14.77 14.20 -12.91
N TYR A 95 13.58 14.15 -12.33
CA TYR A 95 12.78 15.33 -12.00
C TYR A 95 13.57 16.27 -11.08
N GLY A 96 13.51 17.57 -11.34
CA GLY A 96 14.23 18.60 -10.59
C GLY A 96 15.65 18.88 -11.09
N SER A 97 16.25 18.00 -11.89
CA SER A 97 17.58 18.21 -12.50
C SER A 97 17.53 18.29 -14.02
N ASP A 98 16.87 17.32 -14.66
CA ASP A 98 16.89 17.20 -16.13
C ASP A 98 15.71 17.96 -16.74
N PHE A 99 14.58 17.90 -16.04
CA PHE A 99 13.38 18.66 -16.32
C PHE A 99 12.61 18.97 -15.03
N SER A 100 11.67 19.89 -15.10
CA SER A 100 10.69 20.15 -14.03
C SER A 100 9.39 20.64 -14.64
N LEU A 101 8.28 20.39 -13.95
CA LEU A 101 6.99 20.95 -14.33
C LEU A 101 6.75 22.24 -13.56
N PHE A 102 6.15 23.22 -14.25
CA PHE A 102 5.79 24.50 -13.66
C PHE A 102 4.31 24.78 -13.91
N THR A 103 3.68 25.40 -12.93
CA THR A 103 2.45 26.15 -13.15
C THR A 103 2.83 27.60 -13.46
N ALA A 104 2.49 28.08 -14.65
CA ALA A 104 2.84 29.42 -15.12
C ALA A 104 1.61 30.25 -15.47
N ARG A 105 1.61 31.51 -15.04
CA ARG A 105 0.61 32.53 -15.39
C ARG A 105 1.22 33.93 -15.41
N ILE A 106 0.48 34.88 -15.96
CA ILE A 106 0.75 36.31 -15.81
C ILE A 106 -0.14 36.87 -14.71
N GLU A 107 0.48 37.47 -13.70
CA GLU A 107 -0.21 38.21 -12.63
C GLU A 107 0.34 39.64 -12.59
N ASN A 108 -0.54 40.63 -12.69
CA ASN A 108 -0.16 42.06 -12.69
C ASN A 108 0.97 42.41 -13.69
N GLY A 109 0.99 41.73 -14.84
CA GLY A 109 2.00 41.92 -15.88
C GLY A 109 3.35 41.22 -15.62
N ALA A 110 3.49 40.50 -14.50
CA ALA A 110 4.67 39.72 -14.15
C ALA A 110 4.43 38.22 -14.31
N LEU A 111 5.50 37.47 -14.63
CA LEU A 111 5.48 36.02 -14.64
C LEU A 111 5.36 35.50 -13.19
N VAL A 112 4.38 34.65 -12.95
CA VAL A 112 4.31 33.80 -11.76
C VAL A 112 4.47 32.36 -12.24
N ALA A 113 5.68 31.82 -12.06
CA ALA A 113 6.03 30.44 -12.39
C ALA A 113 6.44 29.70 -11.12
N GLN A 114 5.62 28.75 -10.68
CA GLN A 114 5.88 27.92 -9.51
C GLN A 114 6.21 26.51 -9.98
N ARG A 115 7.35 25.99 -9.52
CA ARG A 115 7.72 24.60 -9.78
C ARG A 115 6.76 23.70 -8.99
N LEU A 116 6.28 22.63 -9.62
CA LEU A 116 5.53 21.60 -8.92
C LEU A 116 6.52 20.76 -8.09
N ASP A 117 6.07 20.25 -6.94
CA ASP A 117 6.94 19.43 -6.09
C ASP A 117 7.04 17.97 -6.57
N LEU A 118 6.03 17.53 -7.34
CA LEU A 118 5.94 16.19 -7.89
C LEU A 118 5.72 16.24 -9.41
N PRO A 119 6.23 15.25 -10.18
CA PRO A 119 5.86 15.08 -11.57
C PRO A 119 4.39 14.64 -11.66
N THR A 120 3.51 15.58 -11.97
CA THR A 120 2.10 15.31 -12.31
C THR A 120 1.98 14.94 -13.78
N SER A 121 1.01 14.11 -14.16
CA SER A 121 0.71 13.80 -15.56
C SER A 121 -0.77 13.58 -15.78
N ASP A 122 -1.24 13.92 -16.98
CA ASP A 122 -2.60 13.65 -17.46
C ASP A 122 -2.62 12.52 -18.50
N VAL A 123 -1.52 11.76 -18.64
CA VAL A 123 -1.53 10.55 -19.47
C VAL A 123 -2.56 9.57 -18.91
N THR A 124 -3.56 9.28 -19.73
CA THR A 124 -4.59 8.31 -19.39
C THR A 124 -4.32 7.01 -20.13
N VAL A 125 -3.60 6.09 -19.47
CA VAL A 125 -3.34 4.77 -20.04
C VAL A 125 -4.64 3.94 -20.02
N PRO A 126 -5.09 3.39 -21.17
CA PRO A 126 -6.29 2.57 -21.21
C PRO A 126 -6.21 1.37 -20.25
N ARG A 127 -7.34 0.95 -19.67
CA ARG A 127 -7.39 -0.15 -18.67
C ARG A 127 -6.87 -1.50 -19.19
N ASN A 128 -6.94 -1.74 -20.49
CA ASN A 128 -6.41 -2.94 -21.15
C ASN A 128 -4.91 -2.82 -21.49
N CYS A 129 -4.22 -1.83 -20.93
CA CYS A 129 -2.82 -1.58 -21.15
C CYS A 129 -1.97 -1.72 -19.88
N TYR A 130 -0.73 -2.10 -20.08
CA TYR A 130 0.29 -2.43 -19.11
C TYR A 130 1.42 -1.41 -19.25
N ARG A 131 1.76 -0.73 -18.15
CA ARG A 131 2.96 0.11 -18.11
C ARG A 131 4.17 -0.81 -18.14
N LEU A 132 5.13 -0.53 -19.02
CA LEU A 132 6.40 -1.26 -18.99
C LEU A 132 7.21 -0.86 -17.75
N ASN A 133 7.79 -1.82 -17.05
CA ASN A 133 8.55 -1.54 -15.83
C ASN A 133 9.76 -0.66 -16.15
N GLY A 134 9.98 0.41 -15.37
CA GLY A 134 10.98 1.45 -15.66
C GLY A 134 10.50 2.58 -16.59
N GLU A 135 9.36 2.44 -17.26
CA GLU A 135 8.78 3.48 -18.12
C GLU A 135 7.77 4.33 -17.33
N GLY A 136 8.27 5.41 -16.72
CA GLY A 136 7.43 6.50 -16.24
C GLY A 136 6.91 7.38 -17.38
N VAL A 137 6.14 8.41 -17.03
CA VAL A 137 5.73 9.45 -17.99
C VAL A 137 6.97 10.21 -18.45
N GLY A 138 7.16 10.27 -19.77
CA GLY A 138 8.16 11.10 -20.45
C GLY A 138 7.49 12.18 -21.30
N TYR A 139 8.29 12.98 -21.99
CA TYR A 139 7.80 14.09 -22.81
C TYR A 139 8.42 14.04 -24.19
N VAL A 140 7.62 13.76 -25.22
CA VAL A 140 8.08 13.74 -26.61
C VAL A 140 8.04 15.14 -27.19
N ILE A 141 9.18 15.59 -27.68
CA ILE A 141 9.33 16.94 -28.25
C ILE A 141 8.88 16.93 -29.70
N ALA A 142 7.82 17.69 -29.98
CA ALA A 142 7.30 17.91 -31.32
C ALA A 142 7.47 19.37 -31.74
N ALA A 143 7.70 19.60 -33.03
CA ALA A 143 7.73 20.93 -33.60
C ALA A 143 6.41 21.22 -34.30
N GLU A 144 5.67 22.22 -33.83
CA GLU A 144 4.40 22.63 -34.41
C GLU A 144 4.37 24.13 -34.66
N ASN A 145 4.02 24.51 -35.89
CA ASN A 145 3.92 25.92 -36.29
C ASN A 145 5.18 26.75 -35.93
N GLY A 146 6.36 26.11 -35.99
CA GLY A 146 7.64 26.74 -35.66
C GLY A 146 7.95 26.85 -34.16
N VAL A 147 7.16 26.22 -33.28
CA VAL A 147 7.37 26.21 -31.82
C VAL A 147 7.53 24.77 -31.33
N ASN A 148 8.49 24.54 -30.43
CA ASN A 148 8.63 23.25 -29.76
C ASN A 148 7.54 23.12 -28.69
N VAL A 149 6.80 22.02 -28.76
CA VAL A 149 5.80 21.58 -27.78
C VAL A 149 6.17 20.19 -27.29
N ALA A 150 5.72 19.84 -26.10
CA ALA A 150 5.95 18.54 -25.52
C ALA A 150 4.62 17.81 -25.38
N TYR A 151 4.55 16.56 -25.82
CA TYR A 151 3.45 15.66 -25.51
C TYR A 151 3.86 14.76 -24.36
N GLU A 152 3.07 14.73 -23.29
CA GLU A 152 3.25 13.69 -22.30
C GLU A 152 3.10 12.32 -22.99
N SER A 153 3.96 11.38 -22.67
CA SER A 153 4.02 10.09 -23.32
C SER A 153 4.33 9.00 -22.29
N GLN A 154 3.56 7.92 -22.36
CA GLN A 154 3.85 6.69 -21.65
C GLN A 154 3.87 5.53 -22.62
N ILE A 155 4.94 4.75 -22.57
CA ILE A 155 5.05 3.51 -23.33
C ILE A 155 4.25 2.43 -22.60
N ALA A 156 3.25 1.87 -23.28
CA ALA A 156 2.41 0.83 -22.73
C ALA A 156 2.27 -0.33 -23.72
N SER A 157 2.11 -1.55 -23.20
CA SER A 157 1.65 -2.70 -23.98
C SER A 157 0.14 -2.83 -23.80
N CYS A 158 -0.62 -3.01 -24.85
CA CYS A 158 -2.08 -2.99 -24.77
C CYS A 158 -2.71 -4.18 -25.45
N ASP A 159 -3.86 -4.63 -24.96
CA ASP A 159 -4.57 -5.80 -25.49
C ASP A 159 -3.82 -7.13 -25.21
N GLY A 160 -2.85 -7.11 -24.28
CA GLY A 160 -2.03 -8.25 -23.84
C GLY A 160 -0.63 -7.82 -23.40
N GLY A 161 0.21 -8.74 -22.94
CA GLY A 161 1.59 -8.47 -22.49
C GLY A 161 2.63 -8.60 -23.62
N PRO A 162 3.82 -7.98 -23.52
CA PRO A 162 4.79 -7.97 -24.62
C PRO A 162 5.48 -9.34 -24.80
N GLU A 163 5.62 -9.77 -26.06
CA GLU A 163 6.34 -10.99 -26.48
C GLU A 163 7.86 -10.90 -26.21
N THR A 164 8.40 -9.69 -26.22
CA THR A 164 9.73 -9.29 -25.76
C THR A 164 9.70 -7.77 -25.74
N ALA A 165 10.13 -7.11 -24.66
CA ALA A 165 10.36 -5.66 -24.73
C ALA A 165 11.61 -5.44 -25.62
N GLN A 166 11.42 -5.24 -26.93
CA GLN A 166 12.48 -4.74 -27.79
C GLN A 166 12.51 -3.22 -27.66
N GLY A 167 13.38 -2.75 -26.77
CA GLY A 167 13.71 -1.35 -26.51
C GLY A 167 15.07 -1.27 -25.81
N PRO A 168 15.67 -0.08 -25.67
CA PRO A 168 17.05 0.08 -25.21
C PRO A 168 17.33 -0.34 -23.75
N TYR A 169 16.34 -0.78 -22.98
CA TYR A 169 16.50 -1.12 -21.56
C TYR A 169 15.76 -2.41 -21.19
N TYR A 170 16.44 -3.29 -20.44
CA TYR A 170 15.92 -4.56 -19.93
C TYR A 170 15.37 -4.37 -18.50
N PRO A 171 14.25 -5.02 -18.13
CA PRO A 171 13.80 -5.04 -16.74
C PRO A 171 14.83 -5.73 -15.84
N GLU A 172 15.15 -5.16 -14.67
CA GLU A 172 15.89 -5.88 -13.63
C GLU A 172 14.98 -6.93 -12.98
N GLY A 173 15.42 -8.19 -13.04
CA GLY A 173 14.70 -9.39 -12.59
C GLY A 173 15.07 -10.58 -13.47
N GLU A 174 14.95 -11.81 -12.96
CA GLU A 174 15.12 -13.00 -13.81
C GLU A 174 14.13 -12.92 -14.98
N PRO A 175 14.58 -13.17 -16.23
CA PRO A 175 13.68 -13.25 -17.37
C PRO A 175 12.54 -14.21 -17.04
N ILE A 176 11.33 -13.91 -17.52
CA ILE A 176 10.21 -14.85 -17.44
C ILE A 176 10.61 -16.06 -18.29
N LEU A 177 11.21 -17.05 -17.63
CA LEU A 177 11.63 -18.28 -18.27
C LEU A 177 10.37 -18.97 -18.82
N PRO A 178 10.45 -19.55 -20.03
CA PRO A 178 9.33 -20.33 -20.54
C PRO A 178 8.95 -21.40 -19.53
N GLY A 179 7.64 -21.65 -19.39
CA GLY A 179 7.15 -22.76 -18.59
C GLY A 179 7.70 -24.10 -19.09
N SER A 180 7.38 -25.19 -18.41
CA SER A 180 7.92 -26.54 -18.60
C SER A 180 7.81 -27.15 -20.02
N ALA A 181 7.24 -26.44 -20.99
CA ALA A 181 7.08 -26.83 -22.39
C ALA A 181 7.65 -25.82 -23.40
N GLY A 182 8.47 -24.84 -23.00
CA GLY A 182 8.99 -23.84 -23.93
C GLY A 182 7.97 -22.75 -24.31
N VAL A 183 6.84 -22.68 -23.61
CA VAL A 183 5.78 -21.68 -23.82
C VAL A 183 5.94 -20.58 -22.77
N HIS A 184 6.19 -19.36 -23.23
CA HIS A 184 6.31 -18.17 -22.38
C HIS A 184 4.96 -17.84 -21.74
N HIS A 185 4.93 -17.50 -20.44
CA HIS A 185 3.71 -17.09 -19.74
C HIS A 185 3.19 -15.77 -20.35
N ARG A 186 2.09 -15.89 -21.10
CA ARG A 186 1.32 -14.79 -21.66
C ARG A 186 0.32 -14.29 -20.57
N THR A 187 -0.56 -13.33 -20.86
CA THR A 187 -1.55 -12.77 -19.91
C THR A 187 -2.62 -13.77 -19.45
N GLU A 188 -2.17 -14.84 -18.80
CA GLU A 188 -2.99 -15.95 -18.35
C GLU A 188 -3.65 -15.62 -17.01
N GLU A 189 -4.90 -16.02 -16.88
CA GLU A 189 -5.57 -16.08 -15.59
C GLU A 189 -5.49 -17.51 -15.07
N LEU A 190 -4.93 -17.67 -13.87
CA LEU A 190 -4.70 -18.96 -13.24
C LEU A 190 -5.48 -19.06 -11.93
N GLN A 191 -6.16 -20.19 -11.73
CA GLN A 191 -6.55 -20.61 -10.39
C GLN A 191 -5.37 -21.38 -9.79
N VAL A 192 -4.65 -20.73 -8.88
CA VAL A 192 -3.59 -21.40 -8.12
C VAL A 192 -4.22 -22.04 -6.90
N SER A 193 -3.86 -23.29 -6.62
CA SER A 193 -4.32 -24.07 -5.48
C SER A 193 -3.14 -24.56 -4.67
N GLY A 194 -3.19 -24.35 -3.36
CA GLY A 194 -2.20 -24.84 -2.42
C GLY A 194 -2.37 -26.33 -2.15
N SER A 195 -1.55 -26.85 -1.24
CA SER A 195 -1.71 -28.22 -0.76
C SER A 195 -3.05 -28.41 -0.06
N VAL A 196 -3.61 -29.61 -0.18
CA VAL A 196 -4.71 -30.04 0.69
C VAL A 196 -4.20 -30.10 2.14
N ARG A 197 -4.96 -29.56 3.08
CA ARG A 197 -4.64 -29.54 4.51
C ARG A 197 -5.78 -30.13 5.32
N TYR A 198 -5.44 -30.69 6.48
CA TYR A 198 -6.44 -31.18 7.41
C TYR A 198 -7.27 -30.03 7.99
N LEU A 199 -8.57 -30.28 8.14
CA LEU A 199 -9.52 -29.31 8.68
C LEU A 199 -10.12 -29.81 10.00
N ALA A 200 -10.14 -28.93 11.00
CA ALA A 200 -10.88 -29.07 12.24
C ALA A 200 -12.15 -28.22 12.18
N VAL A 201 -13.31 -28.84 12.40
CA VAL A 201 -14.63 -28.20 12.25
C VAL A 201 -15.40 -28.18 13.56
N THR A 202 -16.24 -27.16 13.75
CA THR A 202 -17.13 -27.03 14.91
C THR A 202 -18.57 -27.37 14.55
N GLY A 203 -19.41 -27.63 15.54
CA GLY A 203 -20.86 -27.80 15.35
C GLY A 203 -21.26 -29.12 14.67
N THR A 204 -20.35 -30.08 14.55
CA THR A 204 -20.61 -31.43 14.07
C THR A 204 -20.54 -32.43 15.23
N THR A 205 -21.33 -33.51 15.14
CA THR A 205 -21.19 -34.64 16.07
C THR A 205 -19.84 -35.29 15.83
N CYS A 206 -18.99 -35.32 16.86
CA CYS A 206 -17.63 -35.84 16.78
C CYS A 206 -17.39 -36.84 17.90
N ASP A 207 -16.80 -38.00 17.58
CA ASP A 207 -16.41 -38.94 18.61
C ASP A 207 -15.33 -38.33 19.50
N LYS A 208 -15.40 -38.64 20.80
CA LYS A 208 -14.46 -38.10 21.80
C LYS A 208 -12.99 -38.37 21.46
N ALA A 209 -12.71 -39.46 20.75
CA ALA A 209 -11.37 -39.81 20.28
C ALA A 209 -10.79 -38.81 19.27
N TYR A 210 -11.66 -38.08 18.54
CA TYR A 210 -11.29 -37.12 17.50
C TYR A 210 -11.50 -35.66 17.90
N GLN A 211 -11.89 -35.43 19.16
CA GLN A 211 -12.28 -34.13 19.66
C GLN A 211 -11.08 -33.33 20.18
N LEU A 212 -10.95 -32.09 19.71
CA LEU A 212 -9.95 -31.12 20.14
C LEU A 212 -10.62 -29.96 20.83
N ARG A 213 -9.99 -29.47 21.92
CA ARG A 213 -10.45 -28.29 22.70
C ARG A 213 -11.96 -28.32 23.02
N LYS A 214 -12.52 -29.52 23.25
CA LYS A 214 -13.92 -29.81 23.59
C LYS A 214 -14.98 -29.53 22.52
N THR A 215 -14.69 -28.82 21.43
CA THR A 215 -15.73 -28.43 20.45
C THR A 215 -15.34 -28.60 18.99
N TRP A 216 -14.08 -28.91 18.68
CA TRP A 216 -13.62 -29.13 17.31
C TRP A 216 -13.44 -30.61 17.02
N CYS A 217 -13.84 -31.02 15.81
CA CYS A 217 -13.60 -32.35 15.29
C CYS A 217 -12.45 -32.33 14.30
N ALA A 218 -11.40 -33.11 14.53
CA ALA A 218 -10.24 -33.22 13.64
C ALA A 218 -9.98 -34.68 13.24
N GLN A 219 -11.05 -35.42 12.96
CA GLN A 219 -11.02 -36.85 12.67
C GLN A 219 -9.98 -37.22 11.59
N PRO A 220 -9.90 -36.54 10.43
CA PRO A 220 -8.87 -36.85 9.44
C PRO A 220 -7.43 -36.74 9.95
N ALA A 221 -7.10 -35.63 10.64
CA ALA A 221 -5.76 -35.38 11.15
C ALA A 221 -5.35 -36.35 12.27
N ILE A 222 -6.28 -36.66 13.16
CA ILE A 222 -6.05 -37.60 14.26
C ILE A 222 -5.90 -39.02 13.72
N THR A 223 -6.75 -39.43 12.77
CA THR A 223 -6.65 -40.74 12.12
C THR A 223 -5.31 -40.89 11.40
N TYR A 224 -4.86 -39.85 10.71
CA TYR A 224 -3.54 -39.82 10.10
C TYR A 224 -2.41 -40.06 11.12
N LEU A 225 -2.38 -39.29 12.21
CA LEU A 225 -1.39 -39.51 13.25
C LEU A 225 -1.53 -40.91 13.86
N GLN A 226 -2.72 -41.44 14.13
CA GLN A 226 -2.86 -42.81 14.64
C GLN A 226 -2.20 -43.86 13.74
N ASN A 227 -2.28 -43.67 12.42
CA ASN A 227 -1.74 -44.60 11.41
C ASN A 227 -0.27 -44.32 11.04
N ALA A 228 0.29 -43.16 11.39
CA ALA A 228 1.66 -42.77 11.08
C ALA A 228 2.53 -42.62 12.35
N PRO A 229 2.94 -43.72 13.02
CA PRO A 229 3.60 -43.66 14.34
C PRO A 229 4.94 -42.92 14.36
N GLY A 230 5.61 -42.77 13.21
CA GLY A 230 6.82 -41.97 13.06
C GLY A 230 6.58 -40.46 13.12
N GLU A 231 5.36 -40.01 12.86
CA GLU A 231 5.00 -38.59 12.85
C GLU A 231 4.57 -38.11 14.24
N LYS A 232 5.14 -36.99 14.68
CA LYS A 232 4.89 -36.42 16.02
C LYS A 232 3.86 -35.30 16.01
N GLU A 233 3.76 -34.58 14.90
CA GLU A 233 2.88 -33.44 14.73
C GLU A 233 2.40 -33.30 13.29
N VAL A 234 1.26 -32.63 13.12
CA VAL A 234 0.73 -32.30 11.80
C VAL A 234 0.06 -30.92 11.83
N ASP A 235 0.18 -30.20 10.71
CA ASP A 235 -0.50 -28.93 10.51
C ASP A 235 -2.01 -29.13 10.40
N LEU A 236 -2.76 -28.25 11.06
CA LEU A 236 -4.21 -28.33 11.16
C LEU A 236 -4.83 -26.95 11.01
N ILE A 237 -5.73 -26.78 10.05
CA ILE A 237 -6.55 -25.57 9.95
C ILE A 237 -7.82 -25.79 10.75
N ALA A 238 -8.25 -24.78 11.51
CA ALA A 238 -9.50 -24.82 12.28
C ALA A 238 -10.48 -23.77 11.77
N ALA A 239 -11.69 -24.20 11.42
CA ALA A 239 -12.78 -23.29 11.12
C ALA A 239 -13.38 -22.72 12.41
N ARG A 240 -13.54 -21.40 12.47
CA ARG A 240 -14.15 -20.70 13.63
C ARG A 240 -15.67 -20.86 13.71
N MET A 241 -16.28 -21.37 12.65
CA MET A 241 -17.72 -21.60 12.53
C MET A 241 -17.99 -22.99 11.97
N PRO A 242 -19.21 -23.53 12.07
CA PRO A 242 -19.60 -24.75 11.38
C PRO A 242 -19.51 -24.59 9.87
N VAL A 243 -19.01 -25.61 9.17
CA VAL A 243 -18.76 -25.57 7.72
C VAL A 243 -19.19 -26.86 7.03
N LYS A 244 -19.52 -26.75 5.75
CA LYS A 244 -19.91 -27.84 4.86
C LYS A 244 -18.98 -27.90 3.66
N THR A 245 -18.98 -29.05 2.99
CA THR A 245 -18.27 -29.24 1.73
C THR A 245 -18.75 -28.22 0.69
N GLY A 246 -17.81 -27.55 0.03
CA GLY A 246 -18.10 -26.47 -0.93
C GLY A 246 -18.02 -25.07 -0.33
N ASP A 247 -17.97 -24.92 1.00
CA ASP A 247 -17.82 -23.60 1.63
C ASP A 247 -16.45 -22.98 1.31
N VAL A 248 -16.41 -21.66 1.19
CA VAL A 248 -15.18 -20.87 1.02
C VAL A 248 -15.05 -19.93 2.22
N LEU A 249 -14.00 -20.11 3.01
CA LEU A 249 -13.73 -19.30 4.18
C LEU A 249 -12.73 -18.19 3.85
N SER A 250 -12.88 -17.04 4.50
CA SER A 250 -11.88 -15.98 4.52
C SER A 250 -10.81 -16.26 5.58
N GLU A 251 -9.67 -15.59 5.46
CA GLU A 251 -8.57 -15.67 6.44
C GLU A 251 -9.01 -15.34 7.89
N LYS A 252 -10.02 -14.50 8.07
CA LYS A 252 -10.57 -14.13 9.41
C LYS A 252 -11.40 -15.25 10.04
N GLN A 253 -11.87 -16.20 9.24
CA GLN A 253 -12.74 -17.32 9.65
C GLN A 253 -11.97 -18.60 9.94
N VAL A 254 -10.64 -18.59 9.75
CA VAL A 254 -9.75 -19.74 10.00
C VAL A 254 -8.66 -19.41 11.01
N ASP A 255 -8.27 -20.44 11.77
CA ASP A 255 -7.09 -20.46 12.63
C ASP A 255 -6.11 -21.54 12.16
N GLN A 256 -4.81 -21.32 12.38
CA GLN A 256 -3.77 -22.29 12.12
C GLN A 256 -3.25 -22.89 13.41
N TRP A 257 -3.35 -24.21 13.53
CA TRP A 257 -2.91 -24.99 14.68
C TRP A 257 -1.89 -26.05 14.27
N VAL A 258 -1.19 -26.56 15.27
CA VAL A 258 -0.38 -27.78 15.17
C VAL A 258 -1.01 -28.82 16.06
N LEU A 259 -1.41 -29.93 15.46
CA LEU A 259 -1.90 -31.11 16.16
C LEU A 259 -0.70 -31.98 16.56
N LYS A 260 -0.55 -32.24 17.86
CA LYS A 260 0.53 -33.04 18.43
C LYS A 260 -0.02 -34.21 19.22
N ARG A 261 0.74 -35.30 19.29
CA ARG A 261 0.47 -36.40 20.22
C ARG A 261 0.68 -35.99 21.67
N LYS A 262 -0.13 -36.54 22.56
CA LYS A 262 -0.04 -36.40 24.02
C LYS A 262 -0.23 -37.76 24.68
N GLY A 263 0.87 -38.42 25.04
CA GLY A 263 0.83 -39.77 25.63
C GLY A 263 0.43 -40.85 24.61
N ARG A 264 -0.06 -42.01 25.08
CA ARG A 264 -0.39 -43.16 24.21
C ARG A 264 -1.63 -42.92 23.33
N ASP A 265 -2.66 -42.23 23.84
CA ASP A 265 -3.96 -42.09 23.14
C ASP A 265 -4.50 -40.65 23.06
N GLY A 266 -3.73 -39.65 23.50
CA GLY A 266 -4.17 -38.25 23.55
C GLY A 266 -3.64 -37.40 22.40
N PHE A 267 -4.39 -36.34 22.06
CA PHE A 267 -3.97 -35.32 21.10
C PHE A 267 -4.16 -33.91 21.68
N LYS A 268 -3.31 -32.97 21.25
CA LYS A 268 -3.38 -31.56 21.64
C LYS A 268 -3.18 -30.67 20.41
N ALA A 269 -3.94 -29.58 20.31
CA ALA A 269 -3.75 -28.55 19.30
C ALA A 269 -3.20 -27.25 19.90
N ASP A 270 -1.99 -26.87 19.51
CA ASP A 270 -1.34 -25.60 19.87
C ASP A 270 -1.55 -24.57 18.75
N SER A 271 -1.79 -23.30 19.11
CA SER A 271 -1.92 -22.22 18.12
C SER A 271 -0.54 -21.85 17.56
N ARG A 272 -0.41 -21.69 16.24
CA ARG A 272 0.82 -21.15 15.60
C ARG A 272 0.59 -19.71 15.17
N TRP A 273 1.61 -18.88 15.35
CA TRP A 273 1.71 -17.52 14.79
C TRP A 273 2.65 -17.60 13.59
N ILE A 274 2.13 -18.07 12.46
CA ILE A 274 2.83 -18.06 11.17
C ILE A 274 1.82 -17.50 10.15
N ASP A 275 2.32 -16.91 9.06
CA ASP A 275 1.51 -16.54 7.91
C ASP A 275 0.52 -17.66 7.59
N LYS A 276 -0.77 -17.33 7.66
CA LYS A 276 -1.83 -18.34 7.64
C LYS A 276 -1.80 -19.14 6.34
N SER A 277 -1.44 -18.47 5.24
CA SER A 277 -1.37 -19.04 3.90
C SER A 277 0.05 -19.49 3.55
N PHE A 278 0.15 -20.65 2.92
CA PHE A 278 1.37 -21.12 2.26
C PHE A 278 1.26 -21.10 0.72
N LEU A 279 0.18 -20.52 0.18
CA LEU A 279 -0.02 -20.38 -1.25
C LEU A 279 1.07 -19.49 -1.88
N SER A 280 1.94 -20.09 -2.68
CA SER A 280 2.85 -19.37 -3.58
C SER A 280 2.27 -19.37 -5.00
N GLY A 281 2.26 -18.19 -5.62
CA GLY A 281 1.94 -18.06 -7.05
C GLY A 281 3.08 -18.58 -7.93
N PRO A 282 2.80 -19.00 -9.18
CA PRO A 282 3.83 -19.23 -10.17
C PRO A 282 4.67 -17.97 -10.41
N SER A 283 5.93 -18.15 -10.80
CA SER A 283 6.81 -17.03 -11.15
C SER A 283 6.19 -16.19 -12.26
N GLY A 284 6.24 -14.86 -12.14
CA GLY A 284 5.65 -13.93 -13.11
C GLY A 284 4.13 -13.79 -13.02
N CYS A 285 3.49 -14.30 -11.96
CA CYS A 285 2.06 -14.14 -11.70
C CYS A 285 1.81 -13.49 -10.34
N TRP A 286 0.82 -12.60 -10.24
CA TRP A 286 0.41 -11.96 -8.99
C TRP A 286 -1.04 -12.30 -8.64
N ALA A 287 -1.34 -12.41 -7.35
CA ALA A 287 -2.69 -12.63 -6.87
C ALA A 287 -3.54 -11.37 -7.12
N THR A 288 -4.74 -11.56 -7.68
CA THR A 288 -5.72 -10.49 -7.93
C THR A 288 -6.86 -10.48 -6.93
N GLN A 289 -6.94 -11.51 -6.10
CA GLN A 289 -7.97 -11.68 -5.09
C GLN A 289 -7.32 -12.19 -3.81
N SER A 290 -7.94 -11.89 -2.67
CA SER A 290 -7.59 -12.51 -1.40
C SER A 290 -7.76 -14.02 -1.47
N ILE A 291 -6.97 -14.74 -0.67
CA ILE A 291 -6.98 -16.20 -0.64
C ILE A 291 -8.29 -16.71 -0.06
N GLY A 292 -8.97 -17.58 -0.81
CA GLY A 292 -10.12 -18.33 -0.36
C GLY A 292 -9.70 -19.70 0.19
N TRP A 293 -10.33 -20.13 1.28
CA TRP A 293 -10.07 -21.41 1.92
C TRP A 293 -11.22 -22.38 1.63
N TYR A 294 -11.03 -23.24 0.64
CA TYR A 294 -12.09 -24.09 0.07
C TYR A 294 -12.21 -25.40 0.84
N VAL A 295 -13.37 -25.63 1.45
CA VAL A 295 -13.68 -26.87 2.18
C VAL A 295 -14.06 -27.96 1.19
N SER A 296 -13.36 -29.08 1.26
CA SER A 296 -13.61 -30.27 0.43
C SER A 296 -13.82 -31.49 1.31
N GLU A 297 -14.43 -32.53 0.76
CA GLU A 297 -14.56 -33.83 1.42
C GLU A 297 -13.75 -34.85 0.63
N GLN A 298 -12.91 -35.61 1.32
CA GLN A 298 -12.26 -36.76 0.71
C GLN A 298 -12.96 -38.03 1.20
N LYS A 299 -13.49 -38.80 0.24
CA LYS A 299 -14.05 -40.14 0.46
C LYS A 299 -13.27 -41.13 -0.38
N THR A 300 -12.36 -41.83 0.28
CA THR A 300 -11.49 -42.83 -0.33
C THR A 300 -11.86 -44.24 0.14
N GLY A 301 -12.78 -44.37 1.10
CA GLY A 301 -13.12 -45.65 1.72
C GLY A 301 -12.04 -46.14 2.69
N GLN A 302 -11.13 -45.25 3.12
CA GLN A 302 -10.02 -45.56 4.04
C GLN A 302 -10.13 -44.79 5.37
N PRO A 303 -9.40 -45.21 6.42
CA PRO A 303 -9.24 -44.41 7.63
C PRO A 303 -8.59 -43.07 7.30
N GLY A 304 -9.34 -41.97 7.45
CA GLY A 304 -8.91 -40.62 7.06
C GLY A 304 -9.93 -39.84 6.23
N ASP A 305 -11.03 -40.48 5.82
CA ASP A 305 -12.15 -39.79 5.17
C ASP A 305 -12.74 -38.69 6.06
N GLY A 306 -13.08 -37.56 5.45
CA GLY A 306 -13.65 -36.41 6.16
C GLY A 306 -13.40 -35.09 5.44
N GLN A 307 -13.53 -33.99 6.18
CA GLN A 307 -13.37 -32.64 5.62
C GLN A 307 -11.90 -32.20 5.63
N TYR A 308 -11.51 -31.60 4.51
CA TYR A 308 -10.19 -31.03 4.25
C TYR A 308 -10.35 -29.60 3.75
N ILE A 309 -9.25 -28.85 3.72
CA ILE A 309 -9.27 -27.47 3.23
C ILE A 309 -8.10 -27.21 2.27
N THR A 310 -8.36 -26.41 1.25
CA THR A 310 -7.34 -26.02 0.26
C THR A 310 -7.39 -24.52 0.05
N GLU A 311 -6.23 -23.88 0.16
CA GLU A 311 -6.05 -22.47 -0.20
C GLU A 311 -6.15 -22.33 -1.72
N ARG A 312 -6.93 -21.37 -2.23
CA ARG A 312 -6.92 -21.03 -3.65
C ARG A 312 -7.01 -19.52 -3.83
N ALA A 313 -6.31 -19.00 -4.84
CA ALA A 313 -6.43 -17.61 -5.25
C ALA A 313 -6.33 -17.45 -6.76
N HIS A 314 -7.03 -16.44 -7.26
CA HIS A 314 -6.98 -16.03 -8.65
C HIS A 314 -5.69 -15.25 -8.90
N HIS A 315 -4.89 -15.68 -9.87
CA HIS A 315 -3.66 -15.02 -10.28
C HIS A 315 -3.76 -14.54 -11.72
N ILE A 316 -3.16 -13.40 -12.01
CA ILE A 316 -2.87 -12.95 -13.37
C ILE A 316 -1.37 -13.07 -13.59
N CYS A 317 -0.97 -13.59 -14.75
CA CYS A 317 0.41 -13.70 -15.19
C CYS A 317 0.77 -12.62 -16.21
N GLY A 318 2.04 -12.21 -16.27
CA GLY A 318 2.55 -11.23 -17.23
C GLY A 318 3.03 -9.92 -16.60
N ALA A 319 2.96 -8.81 -17.34
CA ALA A 319 3.23 -7.49 -16.77
C ALA A 319 2.01 -7.00 -15.97
N PRO A 320 2.18 -6.36 -14.79
CA PRO A 320 1.06 -5.78 -14.06
C PRO A 320 0.37 -4.70 -14.91
N LEU A 321 -0.96 -4.58 -14.77
CA LEU A 321 -1.72 -3.49 -15.41
C LEU A 321 -1.07 -2.15 -15.07
N ALA A 322 -1.16 -1.19 -15.99
CA ALA A 322 -0.72 0.16 -15.70
C ALA A 322 -1.39 0.61 -14.39
N PRO A 323 -0.64 1.15 -13.42
CA PRO A 323 -1.25 1.66 -12.19
C PRO A 323 -2.29 2.69 -12.60
N VAL A 324 -3.49 2.58 -12.03
CA VAL A 324 -4.55 3.56 -12.29
C VAL A 324 -3.98 4.93 -11.91
N PRO A 325 -4.00 5.95 -12.80
CA PRO A 325 -3.55 7.28 -12.45
C PRO A 325 -4.25 7.71 -11.16
N VAL A 326 -3.48 8.24 -10.22
CA VAL A 326 -4.02 8.72 -8.94
C VAL A 326 -3.87 10.21 -8.85
N THR A 327 -4.95 10.89 -8.47
CA THR A 327 -4.86 12.27 -8.00
C THR A 327 -4.74 12.25 -6.48
N ILE A 328 -3.84 13.09 -5.97
CA ILE A 328 -3.63 13.25 -4.54
C ILE A 328 -4.56 14.37 -4.05
N PHE A 329 -5.36 14.08 -3.05
CA PHE A 329 -6.23 15.05 -2.40
C PHE A 329 -5.91 15.14 -0.91
N GLU A 330 -5.88 16.34 -0.37
CA GLU A 330 -5.91 16.53 1.07
C GLU A 330 -7.34 16.29 1.58
N ALA A 331 -7.53 15.24 2.38
CA ALA A 331 -8.79 14.94 3.03
C ALA A 331 -8.71 15.28 4.52
N TYR A 332 -9.85 15.65 5.10
CA TYR A 332 -9.92 16.07 6.49
C TYR A 332 -10.78 15.11 7.33
N GLY A 333 -10.32 14.86 8.54
CA GLY A 333 -10.96 13.98 9.52
C GLY A 333 -11.64 14.77 10.63
N ARG A 334 -11.64 14.16 11.83
CA ARG A 334 -12.24 14.74 13.03
C ARG A 334 -11.46 15.96 13.52
N GLU A 335 -12.14 16.80 14.28
CA GLU A 335 -11.54 17.91 15.02
C GLU A 335 -11.26 17.49 16.46
N LEU A 336 -10.03 17.73 16.91
CA LEU A 336 -9.60 17.55 18.28
C LEU A 336 -9.47 18.90 18.98
N GLU A 337 -9.66 18.90 20.30
CA GLU A 337 -9.34 20.07 21.12
C GLU A 337 -7.83 20.31 21.12
N VAL A 338 -7.47 21.59 21.21
CA VAL A 338 -6.09 22.05 21.23
C VAL A 338 -5.83 22.75 22.56
N VAL A 339 -4.68 22.45 23.15
CA VAL A 339 -4.16 23.21 24.30
C VAL A 339 -2.78 23.73 23.94
N ASP A 340 -2.64 25.06 24.00
CA ASP A 340 -1.35 25.73 23.85
C ASP A 340 -0.59 25.67 25.18
N CYS A 341 0.55 24.99 25.17
CA CYS A 341 1.44 24.83 26.32
C CYS A 341 2.85 25.40 26.07
N ALA A 342 2.99 26.30 25.09
CA ALA A 342 4.28 26.83 24.65
C ALA A 342 5.00 27.73 25.68
N GLU A 343 4.31 28.22 26.71
CA GLU A 343 4.80 29.33 27.55
C GLU A 343 5.97 28.98 28.50
N ARG A 344 6.45 27.73 28.64
CA ARG A 344 7.62 27.44 29.52
C ARG A 344 8.51 26.29 29.05
N ARG A 345 9.83 26.50 29.11
CA ARG A 345 10.87 25.47 28.87
C ARG A 345 10.73 24.32 29.87
N GLY A 346 10.45 23.11 29.40
CA GLY A 346 10.39 21.90 30.22
C GLY A 346 9.43 20.86 29.64
N ASP A 347 9.23 19.79 30.39
CA ASP A 347 8.23 18.76 30.06
C ASP A 347 6.83 19.27 30.41
N TRP A 348 5.99 19.54 29.40
CA TRP A 348 4.63 20.07 29.56
C TRP A 348 3.72 19.14 30.39
N ARG A 349 4.09 17.88 30.58
CA ARG A 349 3.32 16.93 31.40
C ARG A 349 3.43 17.21 32.89
N LYS A 350 4.42 18.00 33.32
CA LYS A 350 4.64 18.32 34.73
C LYS A 350 3.78 19.50 35.18
N ASN A 351 3.25 19.43 36.40
CA ASN A 351 2.41 20.48 36.99
C ASN A 351 3.08 21.86 36.98
N GLU A 352 4.41 21.92 37.12
CA GLU A 352 5.22 23.15 37.11
C GLU A 352 5.10 23.95 35.79
N SER A 353 4.71 23.28 34.69
CA SER A 353 4.47 23.92 33.39
C SER A 353 3.15 24.69 33.34
N GLY A 354 2.20 24.41 34.23
CA GLY A 354 0.82 24.92 34.18
C GLY A 354 -0.04 24.34 33.05
N CYS A 355 0.51 23.47 32.20
CA CYS A 355 -0.22 22.82 31.11
C CYS A 355 -1.26 21.78 31.62
N PRO A 356 -1.00 20.96 32.65
CA PRO A 356 -2.00 20.05 33.20
C PRO A 356 -3.28 20.74 33.69
N ASP A 357 -3.17 21.94 34.27
CA ASP A 357 -4.33 22.72 34.71
C ASP A 357 -5.19 23.16 33.51
N ARG A 358 -4.56 23.56 32.41
CA ARG A 358 -5.26 23.89 31.15
C ARG A 358 -5.96 22.67 30.57
N LEU A 359 -5.32 21.49 30.58
CA LEU A 359 -5.94 20.25 30.11
C LEU A 359 -7.15 19.85 30.96
N LEU A 360 -7.06 20.01 32.28
CA LEU A 360 -8.18 19.78 33.20
C LEU A 360 -9.35 20.73 32.89
N GLU A 361 -9.07 22.02 32.68
CA GLU A 361 -10.07 23.02 32.31
C GLU A 361 -10.78 22.66 30.99
N VAL A 362 -10.04 22.18 29.98
CA VAL A 362 -10.62 21.73 28.72
C VAL A 362 -11.56 20.56 28.92
N LEU A 363 -11.16 19.51 29.68
CA LEU A 363 -12.03 18.37 29.96
C LEU A 363 -13.31 18.79 30.72
N GLN A 364 -13.18 19.68 31.70
CA GLN A 364 -14.31 20.23 32.44
C GLN A 364 -15.25 21.04 31.53
N ARG A 365 -14.71 21.88 30.65
CA ARG A 365 -15.47 22.67 29.66
C ARG A 365 -16.22 21.77 28.67
N MET A 366 -15.58 20.70 28.21
CA MET A 366 -16.20 19.68 27.36
C MET A 366 -17.21 18.80 28.10
N LYS A 367 -17.20 18.82 29.43
CA LYS A 367 -18.00 17.95 30.31
C LYS A 367 -17.75 16.46 30.07
N VAL A 368 -16.50 16.09 29.79
CA VAL A 368 -16.06 14.69 29.61
C VAL A 368 -15.03 14.32 30.66
N ARG A 369 -14.86 13.02 30.93
CA ARG A 369 -13.84 12.52 31.87
C ARG A 369 -12.54 12.13 31.19
N ASP A 370 -12.56 11.92 29.89
CA ASP A 370 -11.40 11.57 29.09
C ASP A 370 -11.55 12.08 27.65
N ALA A 371 -10.43 12.47 27.03
CA ALA A 371 -10.38 12.93 25.65
C ALA A 371 -9.00 12.72 25.02
N THR A 372 -8.96 12.66 23.68
CA THR A 372 -7.73 12.82 22.90
C THR A 372 -7.56 14.30 22.55
N ILE A 373 -6.42 14.89 22.93
CA ILE A 373 -6.15 16.33 22.82
C ILE A 373 -4.82 16.53 22.08
N VAL A 374 -4.75 17.56 21.25
CA VAL A 374 -3.50 18.02 20.62
C VAL A 374 -2.88 19.09 21.52
N VAL A 375 -1.65 18.85 21.97
CA VAL A 375 -0.89 19.77 22.82
C VAL A 375 0.15 20.47 21.97
N LEU A 376 0.10 21.79 21.90
CA LEU A 376 1.12 22.57 21.19
C LEU A 376 2.29 22.85 22.12
N ASN A 377 3.48 22.44 21.68
CA ASN A 377 4.74 22.74 22.35
C ASN A 377 5.29 24.11 21.93
N GLU A 378 4.78 24.67 20.83
CA GLU A 378 5.05 26.01 20.31
C GLU A 378 3.76 26.74 19.97
N HIS A 379 3.78 28.08 20.00
CA HIS A 379 2.58 28.87 19.71
C HIS A 379 2.14 28.65 18.26
N GLY A 380 0.93 28.11 18.07
CA GLY A 380 0.31 27.92 16.76
C GLY A 380 -0.77 28.95 16.47
N ARG A 381 -1.00 29.20 15.18
CA ARG A 381 -2.05 30.08 14.65
C ARG A 381 -3.02 29.30 13.79
N VAL A 382 -4.24 29.81 13.65
CA VAL A 382 -5.21 29.26 12.70
C VAL A 382 -4.62 29.32 11.29
N GLY A 383 -4.64 28.20 10.59
CA GLY A 383 -4.01 27.98 9.29
C GLY A 383 -2.69 27.22 9.35
N ASP A 384 -2.07 27.07 10.53
CA ASP A 384 -0.81 26.35 10.66
C ASP A 384 -1.03 24.84 10.52
N TYR A 385 -0.11 24.21 9.78
CA TYR A 385 -0.03 22.77 9.61
C TYR A 385 0.91 22.16 10.66
N LEU A 386 0.38 21.19 11.39
CA LEU A 386 1.06 20.44 12.44
C LEU A 386 1.41 19.07 11.87
N HIS A 387 2.68 18.87 11.53
CA HIS A 387 3.22 17.59 11.09
C HIS A 387 4.62 17.36 11.69
N THR A 388 5.10 16.13 11.66
CA THR A 388 6.45 15.80 12.14
C THR A 388 7.49 16.65 11.41
N GLY A 389 8.38 17.32 12.14
CA GLY A 389 9.40 18.21 11.56
C GLY A 389 8.90 19.59 11.13
N GLY A 390 7.61 19.90 11.31
CA GLY A 390 7.04 21.23 11.05
C GLY A 390 7.49 22.28 12.07
N TYR A 391 7.22 23.56 11.75
CA TYR A 391 7.61 24.71 12.60
C TYR A 391 6.87 24.76 13.93
N VAL A 392 5.63 24.26 14.02
CA VAL A 392 4.88 24.20 15.27
C VAL A 392 4.95 22.77 15.78
N SER A 393 5.81 22.54 16.77
CA SER A 393 5.91 21.23 17.41
C SER A 393 4.65 20.93 18.25
N TYR A 394 4.21 19.68 18.20
CA TYR A 394 3.00 19.24 18.88
C TYR A 394 3.13 17.79 19.37
N ASP A 395 2.35 17.47 20.40
CA ASP A 395 2.11 16.11 20.87
C ASP A 395 0.62 15.78 20.78
N VAL A 396 0.29 14.49 20.70
CA VAL A 396 -1.08 14.01 20.87
C VAL A 396 -1.15 13.23 22.17
N ALA A 397 -2.09 13.59 23.03
CA ALA A 397 -2.23 12.99 24.34
C ALA A 397 -3.64 12.44 24.59
N GLN A 398 -3.71 11.28 25.23
CA GLN A 398 -4.92 10.81 25.89
C GLN A 398 -4.90 11.32 27.32
N VAL A 399 -5.91 12.09 27.69
CA VAL A 399 -6.00 12.72 29.00
C VAL A 399 -7.24 12.23 29.70
N ARG A 400 -7.13 11.83 30.96
CA ARG A 400 -8.23 11.32 31.78
C ARG A 400 -8.23 11.93 33.18
N ILE A 401 -9.41 12.29 33.68
CA ILE A 401 -9.61 12.69 35.07
C ILE A 401 -9.71 11.42 35.94
N GLY A 402 -8.74 11.24 36.82
CA GLY A 402 -8.70 10.15 37.80
C GLY A 402 -9.78 10.26 38.87
N LYS A 403 -10.02 9.18 39.62
CA LYS A 403 -11.06 9.13 40.66
C LYS A 403 -10.83 10.12 41.81
N GLU A 404 -9.57 10.46 42.07
CA GLU A 404 -9.14 11.40 43.11
C GLU A 404 -9.08 12.86 42.62
N GLY A 405 -9.50 13.12 41.37
CA GLY A 405 -9.50 14.46 40.76
C GLY A 405 -8.19 14.86 40.09
N GLY A 406 -7.12 14.05 40.23
CA GLY A 406 -5.86 14.23 39.49
C GLY A 406 -5.99 13.88 38.01
N LEU A 407 -5.08 14.41 37.18
CA LEU A 407 -5.04 14.19 35.73
C LEU A 407 -4.06 13.07 35.38
N ASP A 408 -4.50 12.10 34.60
CA ASP A 408 -3.68 11.05 33.99
C ASP A 408 -3.43 11.43 32.51
N ILE A 409 -2.17 11.50 32.09
CA ILE A 409 -1.75 11.93 30.75
C ILE A 409 -0.89 10.83 30.14
N ASP A 410 -1.34 10.29 29.00
CA ASP A 410 -0.57 9.35 28.19
C ASP A 410 -0.29 9.94 26.79
N VAL A 411 0.96 9.95 26.37
CA VAL A 411 1.37 10.53 25.07
C VAL A 411 1.30 9.46 23.99
N ALA A 412 0.48 9.72 22.97
CA ALA A 412 0.33 8.83 21.82
C ALA A 412 1.45 9.08 20.79
N TYR A 413 2.63 8.50 21.05
CA TYR A 413 3.81 8.62 20.18
C TYR A 413 3.61 8.11 18.73
N SER A 414 2.60 7.26 18.50
CA SER A 414 2.28 6.66 17.19
C SER A 414 0.88 7.01 16.71
N TYR A 415 0.39 8.20 17.04
CA TYR A 415 -0.93 8.65 16.60
C TYR A 415 -1.05 8.69 15.07
N ALA A 416 -2.07 8.02 14.54
CA ALA A 416 -2.42 8.05 13.12
C ALA A 416 -3.79 8.71 12.92
N PRO A 417 -3.92 9.73 12.06
CA PRO A 417 -5.20 10.35 11.74
C PRO A 417 -6.24 9.34 11.24
N GLY A 418 -7.49 9.49 11.65
CA GLY A 418 -8.61 8.65 11.25
C GLY A 418 -9.34 9.21 10.04
N VAL A 419 -8.61 9.56 8.97
CA VAL A 419 -9.18 10.18 7.78
C VAL A 419 -9.66 9.10 6.81
N TYR A 420 -10.89 9.25 6.31
CA TYR A 420 -11.48 8.33 5.36
C TYR A 420 -12.02 9.08 4.16
N MET A 421 -11.76 8.56 2.97
CA MET A 421 -12.37 9.03 1.73
C MET A 421 -12.72 7.84 0.84
N SER A 422 -13.96 7.81 0.35
CA SER A 422 -14.49 6.70 -0.44
C SER A 422 -13.68 6.48 -1.71
N ASN A 423 -13.38 5.23 -2.03
CA ASN A 423 -12.61 4.81 -3.22
C ASN A 423 -11.18 5.36 -3.30
N CYS A 424 -10.63 5.87 -2.21
CA CYS A 424 -9.25 6.36 -2.15
C CYS A 424 -8.46 5.63 -1.07
N SER A 425 -7.14 5.60 -1.23
CA SER A 425 -6.21 4.99 -0.29
C SER A 425 -5.40 6.06 0.44
N PRO A 426 -5.21 5.97 1.77
CA PRO A 426 -4.33 6.87 2.50
C PRO A 426 -2.88 6.71 2.02
N MET A 427 -2.18 7.82 1.80
CA MET A 427 -0.74 7.79 1.50
C MET A 427 0.04 7.49 2.78
N THR A 428 0.39 6.22 3.00
CA THR A 428 1.13 5.79 4.20
C THR A 428 2.63 6.07 4.11
N ASP A 429 3.17 6.07 2.89
CA ASP A 429 4.60 6.25 2.60
C ASP A 429 4.89 7.66 2.04
N GLY A 430 3.99 8.62 2.26
CA GLY A 430 4.15 10.00 1.84
C GLY A 430 5.19 10.77 2.66
N PRO A 431 5.55 12.00 2.25
CA PRO A 431 6.42 12.87 3.05
C PRO A 431 5.75 13.20 4.40
N SER A 432 6.52 13.74 5.35
CA SER A 432 6.01 14.01 6.71
C SER A 432 4.76 14.92 6.74
N GLU A 433 4.67 15.81 5.77
CA GLU A 433 3.60 16.77 5.50
C GLU A 433 2.32 16.09 5.01
N SER A 434 2.38 14.82 4.59
CA SER A 434 1.22 14.11 4.05
C SER A 434 0.14 13.78 5.07
N ARG A 435 0.40 13.99 6.36
CA ARG A 435 -0.54 13.72 7.44
C ARG A 435 -0.24 14.58 8.66
N GLY A 436 -1.28 14.90 9.42
CA GLY A 436 -1.13 15.63 10.65
C GLY A 436 -2.42 16.32 11.05
N PHE A 437 -2.30 17.56 11.52
CA PHE A 437 -3.43 18.42 11.83
C PHE A 437 -3.27 19.79 11.16
N VAL A 438 -4.39 20.42 10.84
CA VAL A 438 -4.43 21.86 10.52
C VAL A 438 -5.18 22.57 11.63
N LEU A 439 -4.60 23.66 12.13
CA LEU A 439 -5.27 24.50 13.14
C LEU A 439 -6.41 25.28 12.47
N VAL A 440 -7.63 25.01 12.88
CA VAL A 440 -8.85 25.63 12.32
C VAL A 440 -9.60 26.38 13.40
N ARG A 441 -10.39 27.36 12.98
CA ARG A 441 -11.40 27.96 13.86
C ARG A 441 -12.72 27.24 13.68
N SER A 442 -13.18 26.57 14.72
CA SER A 442 -14.45 25.82 14.73
C SER A 442 -15.25 26.21 15.95
N LEU A 443 -16.52 26.59 15.74
CA LEU A 443 -17.43 27.07 16.81
C LEU A 443 -16.82 28.17 17.69
N GLY A 444 -15.99 29.04 17.09
CA GLY A 444 -15.37 30.19 17.78
C GLY A 444 -14.08 29.89 18.52
N VAL A 445 -13.70 28.63 18.69
CA VAL A 445 -12.45 28.19 19.35
C VAL A 445 -11.46 27.59 18.34
N THR A 446 -10.17 27.61 18.68
CA THR A 446 -9.13 26.95 17.89
C THR A 446 -9.17 25.44 18.13
N ARG A 447 -9.19 24.66 17.05
CA ARG A 447 -9.16 23.19 17.08
C ARG A 447 -8.14 22.66 16.08
N ALA A 448 -7.71 21.42 16.28
CA ALA A 448 -6.82 20.72 15.38
C ALA A 448 -7.66 19.76 14.54
N ARG A 449 -7.85 20.05 13.26
CA ARG A 449 -8.55 19.16 12.34
C ARG A 449 -7.54 18.19 11.74
N GLU A 450 -7.79 16.90 11.88
CA GLU A 450 -6.98 15.88 11.23
C GLU A 450 -6.96 16.09 9.72
N TYR A 451 -5.80 15.91 9.09
CA TYR A 451 -5.71 15.82 7.65
C TYR A 451 -4.78 14.67 7.23
N GLN A 452 -5.06 14.14 6.04
CA GLN A 452 -4.23 13.14 5.40
C GLN A 452 -4.36 13.24 3.88
N TRP A 453 -3.25 13.06 3.17
CA TRP A 453 -3.26 12.95 1.73
C TRP A 453 -3.78 11.57 1.30
N MET A 454 -4.77 11.60 0.42
CA MET A 454 -5.47 10.43 -0.11
C MET A 454 -5.16 10.30 -1.59
N ALA A 455 -4.68 9.13 -2.02
CA ALA A 455 -4.51 8.79 -3.41
C ALA A 455 -5.82 8.22 -3.97
N CYS A 456 -6.43 8.93 -4.91
CA CYS A 456 -7.70 8.55 -5.52
C CYS A 456 -7.52 8.16 -6.98
N PRO A 457 -8.02 6.98 -7.39
CA PRO A 457 -8.04 6.58 -8.79
C PRO A 457 -8.79 7.60 -9.66
N VAL A 458 -8.19 7.97 -10.79
CA VAL A 458 -8.82 8.72 -11.89
C VAL A 458 -9.21 7.70 -12.96
N TYR A 459 -10.48 7.71 -13.36
CA TYR A 459 -11.04 6.75 -14.32
C TYR A 459 -11.48 7.39 -15.62
#